data_AF-A0A6V7I2N7-F1
#
_entry.id   AF-A0A6V7I2N7-F1
#
_cell.length_a   1.000
_cell.length_b   1.000
_cell.length_c   1.000
_cell.angle_alpha   90.00
_cell.angle_beta   90.00
_cell.angle_gamma   90.00
#
_symmetry.space_group_name_H-M   'P 1'
#
loop_
_entity.id
_entity.type
_entity.pdbx_description
1 polymer ?
#
loop_
_entity_poly.entity_id
_entity_poly.type
_entity_poly.pdbx_seq_one_letter_code
_entity_poly.pdbx_strand_id
1 'polypeptide(L)' 'AANGGLVMVTFYNHFVKCGPDASVSDVAEHIYHIRNLIGVEYIGVGGDFDGIN' A
#
# COMPACT_ATOMS: atom_id res chain seq x y z
N ALA A 1 5.49 -13.28 -1.60
CA ALA A 1 5.00 -14.50 -2.28
C ALA A 1 5.69 -15.77 -1.78
N ALA A 2 7.02 -15.91 -1.90
CA ALA A 2 7.73 -17.18 -1.64
C ALA A 2 7.48 -17.82 -0.25
N ASN A 3 7.19 -17.02 0.78
CA ASN A 3 6.87 -17.49 2.14
C ASN A 3 5.37 -17.52 2.46
N GLY A 4 4.49 -17.26 1.48
CA GLY A 4 3.04 -17.22 1.69
C GLY A 4 2.51 -16.04 2.52
N GLY A 5 3.36 -15.06 2.88
CA GLY A 5 2.97 -13.92 3.70
C GLY A 5 2.17 -12.85 2.95
N LEU A 6 1.52 -11.97 3.72
CA LEU A 6 0.66 -10.89 3.24
C LEU A 6 1.30 -9.52 3.49
N VAL A 7 1.23 -8.63 2.51
CA VAL A 7 1.63 -7.21 2.65
C VAL A 7 0.36 -6.36 2.81
N MET A 8 0.23 -5.70 3.96
CA MET A 8 -0.87 -4.78 4.23
C MET A 8 -0.44 -3.36 3.87
N VAL A 9 -1.05 -2.78 2.83
CA VAL A 9 -0.68 -1.46 2.31
C VAL A 9 -1.35 -0.36 3.15
N THR A 10 -0.54 0.56 3.67
CA THR A 10 -0.96 1.74 4.46
C THR A 10 -1.42 2.91 3.62
N PHE A 11 -2.19 3.82 4.21
CA PHE A 11 -2.65 5.05 3.58
C PHE A 11 -1.79 6.27 3.92
N TYR A 12 -0.66 6.08 4.63
CA TYR A 12 0.21 7.20 4.95
C TYR A 12 0.82 7.83 3.69
N ASN A 13 0.56 9.13 3.49
CA ASN A 13 0.87 9.86 2.26
C ASN A 13 2.34 9.68 1.81
N HIS A 14 3.28 9.80 2.74
CA HIS A 14 4.72 9.70 2.45
C HIS A 14 5.20 8.30 2.06
N PHE A 15 4.38 7.26 2.30
CA PHE A 15 4.72 5.89 1.92
C PHE A 15 4.10 5.50 0.59
N VAL A 16 2.98 6.11 0.20
CA VAL A 16 2.30 5.81 -1.07
C VAL A 16 2.66 6.79 -2.19
N LYS A 17 3.16 7.98 -1.85
CA LYS A 17 3.55 9.02 -2.82
C LYS A 17 4.77 9.81 -2.36
N CYS A 18 5.57 10.25 -3.33
CA CYS A 18 6.58 11.27 -3.09
C CYS A 18 5.90 12.64 -2.88
N GLY A 19 5.56 12.98 -1.64
CA GLY A 19 4.98 14.28 -1.28
C GLY A 19 4.05 14.19 -0.07
N PRO A 20 3.60 15.34 0.47
CA PRO A 20 2.71 15.37 1.62
C PRO A 20 1.25 15.01 1.27
N ASP A 21 0.85 15.14 0.00
CA ASP A 21 -0.56 15.00 -0.41
C ASP A 21 -0.75 13.82 -1.37
N ALA A 22 -1.28 12.72 -0.84
CA ALA A 22 -1.67 11.55 -1.60
C ALA A 22 -3.19 11.48 -1.78
N SER A 23 -3.60 10.95 -2.92
CA SER A 23 -4.99 10.64 -3.26
C SER A 23 -5.25 9.13 -3.19
N VAL A 24 -6.52 8.73 -3.26
CA VAL A 24 -6.89 7.30 -3.37
C VAL A 24 -6.30 6.67 -4.64
N SER A 25 -6.13 7.45 -5.71
CA SER A 25 -5.46 6.98 -6.94
C SER A 25 -3.98 6.65 -6.70
N ASP A 26 -3.26 7.47 -5.92
CA ASP A 26 -1.86 7.21 -5.58
C ASP A 26 -1.72 5.90 -4.77
N VAL A 27 -2.63 5.66 -3.81
CA VAL A 27 -2.68 4.39 -3.06
C VAL A 27 -2.95 3.21 -4.00
N ALA A 28 -3.89 3.35 -4.93
CA ALA A 28 -4.21 2.31 -5.89
C ALA A 28 -3.00 2.00 -6.80
N GLU A 29 -2.32 3.01 -7.32
CA GLU A 29 -1.10 2.85 -8.12
C GLU A 29 0.00 2.09 -7.36
N HIS A 30 0.17 2.41 -6.07
CA HIS A 30 1.11 1.70 -5.20
C HIS A 30 0.72 0.22 -5.04
N ILE A 31 -0.56 -0.09 -4.83
CA ILE A 31 -1.08 -1.46 -4.80
C ILE A 31 -0.85 -2.18 -6.14
N TYR A 32 -1.09 -1.52 -7.27
CA TYR A 32 -0.85 -2.09 -8.60
C TYR A 32 0.64 -2.42 -8.82
N HIS A 33 1.55 -1.57 -8.34
CA HIS A 33 2.97 -1.84 -8.38
C HIS A 33 3.33 -3.10 -7.60
N ILE A 34 2.87 -3.21 -6.34
CA ILE A 34 3.13 -4.40 -5.50
C ILE A 34 2.52 -5.65 -6.15
N ARG A 35 1.29 -5.55 -6.68
CA ARG A 35 0.61 -6.62 -7.42
C ARG A 35 1.49 -7.20 -8.51
N ASN A 36 2.14 -6.35 -9.31
CA ASN A 36 2.94 -6.80 -10.44
C ASN A 36 4.20 -7.57 -10.02
N LEU A 37 4.61 -7.43 -8.75
CA LEU A 37 5.78 -8.10 -8.20
C LEU A 37 5.43 -9.41 -7.49
N ILE A 38 4.33 -9.43 -6.72
CA ILE A 38 4.04 -10.57 -5.83
C ILE A 38 2.70 -11.27 -6.10
N GLY A 39 1.82 -10.72 -6.94
CA GLY A 39 0.47 -11.24 -7.16
C GLY A 39 -0.56 -10.70 -6.16
N VAL A 40 -1.84 -10.66 -6.56
CA VAL A 40 -2.91 -10.04 -5.76
C VAL A 40 -3.26 -10.83 -4.49
N GLU A 41 -2.97 -12.12 -4.46
CA GLU A 41 -3.26 -13.03 -3.34
C GLU A 41 -2.42 -12.75 -2.08
N TYR A 42 -1.38 -11.93 -2.22
CA TYR A 42 -0.44 -11.60 -1.15
C TYR A 42 -0.51 -10.13 -0.74
N ILE A 43 -1.63 -9.45 -1.05
CA ILE A 43 -1.81 -8.02 -0.78
C ILE A 43 -3.12 -7.79 -0.03
N GLY A 44 -3.07 -6.94 0.98
CA GLY A 44 -4.23 -6.42 1.70
C GLY A 44 -4.12 -4.92 1.95
N VAL A 45 -5.13 -4.38 2.63
CA VAL A 45 -5.23 -2.96 2.99
C VAL A 45 -5.12 -2.81 4.50
N GLY A 46 -4.19 -1.98 4.96
CA GLY A 46 -3.97 -1.69 6.37
C GLY A 46 -3.86 -0.20 6.61
N GLY A 47 -5.00 0.49 6.66
CA GLY A 47 -5.08 1.95 6.52
C GLY A 47 -4.33 2.81 7.54
N ASP A 48 -3.87 2.23 8.66
CA ASP A 48 -3.11 2.95 9.70
C ASP A 48 -3.83 4.21 10.23
N PHE A 49 -5.17 4.13 10.30
CA PHE A 49 -6.01 5.20 10.83
C PHE A 49 -5.64 5.51 12.29
N ASP A 50 -5.63 6.80 12.62
CA ASP A 50 -5.20 7.35 13.92
C ASP A 50 -3.72 7.07 14.29
N GLY A 51 -2.92 6.52 13.36
CA GLY A 51 -1.50 6.22 13.56
C GLY A 51 -0.55 7.40 13.25
N ILE A 52 -1.07 8.52 12.73
CA ILE A 52 -0.30 9.66 12.21
C ILE A 52 -0.76 10.93 12.92
N ASN A 53 0.20 11.75 13.37
CA ASN A 53 -0.02 13.07 13.99
C ASN A 53 0.55 14.20 13.13
#